data_AF-A0A5B8XUB2-F1
#
_entry.id   AF-A0A5B8XUB2-F1
#
_cell.length_a   1.000
_cell.length_b   1.000
_cell.length_c   1.000
_cell.angle_alpha   90.00
_cell.angle_beta   90.00
_cell.angle_gamma   90.00
#
_symmetry.space_group_name_H-M   'P 1'
#
loop_
_entity.id
_entity.type
_entity.pdbx_description
1 polymer ?
#
loop_
_entity_poly.entity_id
_entity_poly.type
_entity_poly.pdbx_seq_one_letter_code
_entity_poly.pdbx_strand_id
1 'polypeptide(L)'
;MHKILILAALLTIGCDKKEPAPEPPTKTQTTAEPAPEPAAEAPKLTTWEGTDADSMLKALQASIAHNAKKAQEEGAGWLELEREAKAHMALARLIGSYDPYKDAEAALKTALDRAKKGSGPILTQADLHFTLHQFAKVEPLLAQVEARAIVPDGDRAAVIALRADILVSRGEYDKARALYDEALKLEDSSGNRVRIGHLERYRGNMEEAEKWFTQAQEAAVKDTKFQRAWTQLQAGIFELEREHYDKALELFELANATFSGWYLILEHIAEIHAIKENYEKAESMYREILNHVPSPEFMDALAGVLDATERPDEAKEWRAKATAAYREQLEKFPEAAYGHALEHFIETDPKFAVELAEKNLAVRPGPEAEEALKEAKAAAEKATN
;
A
#
# COMPACT_ATOMS: atom_id res chain seq x y z
N MET A 1 3.09 6.33 -31.24
CA MET A 1 1.72 6.58 -30.74
C MET A 1 1.67 6.05 -29.31
N HIS A 2 2.22 6.80 -28.35
CA HIS A 2 2.25 6.38 -26.95
C HIS A 2 1.27 7.25 -26.18
N LYS A 3 0.45 6.61 -25.34
CA LYS A 3 -0.41 7.32 -24.39
C LYS A 3 0.24 7.21 -23.02
N ILE A 4 0.79 8.33 -22.55
CA ILE A 4 0.88 8.59 -21.12
C ILE A 4 -0.54 8.97 -20.70
N LEU A 5 -1.18 8.14 -19.87
CA LEU A 5 -2.55 8.37 -19.42
C LEU A 5 -2.60 9.40 -18.27
N ILE A 6 -2.33 10.68 -18.57
CA ILE A 6 -2.96 11.80 -17.85
C ILE A 6 -4.31 12.05 -18.53
N LEU A 7 -5.41 12.09 -17.79
CA LEU A 7 -6.71 12.18 -18.42
C LEU A 7 -7.75 13.01 -17.59
N ALA A 8 -8.43 14.02 -18.21
CA ALA A 8 -9.57 14.82 -17.69
C ALA A 8 -10.63 15.39 -18.74
N ALA A 9 -11.93 15.03 -18.60
CA ALA A 9 -13.20 15.62 -19.20
C ALA A 9 -13.38 15.83 -20.76
N LEU A 10 -14.55 16.01 -21.45
CA LEU A 10 -16.04 15.80 -21.32
C LEU A 10 -16.76 16.06 -22.71
N LEU A 11 -18.11 15.84 -22.89
CA LEU A 11 -19.12 16.59 -23.75
C LEU A 11 -20.40 15.76 -24.20
N THR A 12 -21.65 15.97 -23.69
CA THR A 12 -22.83 16.82 -24.12
C THR A 12 -23.86 16.20 -25.12
N ILE A 13 -25.15 16.60 -25.27
CA ILE A 13 -25.80 17.94 -25.46
C ILE A 13 -27.28 18.04 -25.00
N GLY A 14 -27.67 19.24 -24.51
CA GLY A 14 -28.98 19.90 -24.76
C GLY A 14 -29.49 20.80 -23.61
N CYS A 15 -29.74 22.12 -23.73
CA CYS A 15 -29.71 23.07 -24.87
C CYS A 15 -29.50 24.55 -24.39
N ASP A 16 -29.27 25.45 -25.38
CA ASP A 16 -29.44 26.93 -25.40
C ASP A 16 -28.29 27.93 -25.01
N LYS A 17 -27.64 28.45 -26.07
CA LYS A 17 -27.21 29.85 -26.35
C LYS A 17 -26.38 30.70 -25.34
N LYS A 18 -25.06 30.76 -25.56
CA LYS A 18 -24.31 31.98 -26.01
C LYS A 18 -22.81 31.69 -26.22
N GLU A 19 -22.17 32.29 -27.22
CA GLU A 19 -20.71 32.18 -27.46
C GLU A 19 -19.89 33.05 -26.50
N PRO A 20 -18.73 32.53 -26.05
CA PRO A 20 -17.49 33.30 -26.00
C PRO A 20 -16.27 32.57 -26.64
N ALA A 21 -15.09 33.18 -26.50
CA ALA A 21 -13.79 32.90 -27.15
C ALA A 21 -13.24 31.45 -27.04
N PRO A 22 -12.28 31.04 -27.91
CA PRO A 22 -11.86 29.63 -28.06
C PRO A 22 -11.11 29.07 -26.85
N GLU A 23 -11.49 27.86 -26.44
CA GLU A 23 -10.95 27.11 -25.31
C GLU A 23 -9.70 26.28 -25.70
N PRO A 24 -8.77 26.01 -24.75
CA PRO A 24 -7.67 25.06 -24.94
C PRO A 24 -8.17 23.60 -24.90
N PRO A 25 -7.44 22.64 -25.50
CA PRO A 25 -7.95 21.29 -25.70
C PRO A 25 -8.07 20.46 -24.41
N THR A 26 -9.28 19.94 -24.17
CA THR A 26 -9.63 18.96 -23.14
C THR A 26 -8.90 17.62 -23.34
N LYS A 27 -8.56 16.94 -22.25
CA LYS A 27 -7.84 15.65 -22.26
C LYS A 27 -8.61 14.51 -21.54
N THR A 28 -9.95 14.28 -21.65
CA THR A 28 -10.83 13.14 -21.16
C THR A 28 -10.33 12.13 -20.08
N GLN A 29 -11.07 11.76 -19.01
CA GLN A 29 -10.66 11.09 -17.71
C GLN A 29 -10.15 9.60 -17.64
N THR A 30 -9.12 9.31 -16.78
CA THR A 30 -8.62 8.00 -16.24
C THR A 30 -7.73 8.24 -15.00
N THR A 31 -8.08 7.58 -13.90
CA THR A 31 -7.37 7.57 -12.62
C THR A 31 -7.66 6.21 -11.98
N ALA A 32 -6.92 5.19 -12.41
CA ALA A 32 -6.81 3.92 -11.70
C ALA A 32 -5.51 3.95 -10.89
N GLU A 33 -5.54 4.77 -9.84
CA GLU A 33 -4.52 4.78 -8.80
C GLU A 33 -4.94 3.73 -7.76
N PRO A 34 -4.05 2.81 -7.34
CA PRO A 34 -4.41 1.85 -6.32
C PRO A 34 -4.65 2.62 -5.02
N ALA A 35 -5.91 2.58 -4.54
CA ALA A 35 -6.31 3.11 -3.24
C ALA A 35 -5.21 2.83 -2.21
N PRO A 36 -4.57 3.87 -1.62
CA PRO A 36 -3.36 3.68 -0.82
C PRO A 36 -3.66 2.67 0.27
N GLU A 37 -2.87 1.59 0.31
CA GLU A 37 -3.11 0.47 1.23
C GLU A 37 -3.33 1.07 2.63
N PRO A 38 -4.47 0.76 3.28
CA PRO A 38 -4.83 1.40 4.53
C PRO A 38 -3.69 1.18 5.52
N ALA A 39 -3.08 2.30 5.92
CA ALA A 39 -1.82 2.39 6.62
C ALA A 39 -1.72 1.44 7.82
N ALA A 40 -1.29 0.20 7.56
CA ALA A 40 -0.98 -0.78 8.59
C ALA A 40 0.13 -0.15 9.42
N GLU A 41 -0.20 0.20 10.66
CA GLU A 41 0.69 0.91 11.57
C GLU A 41 2.06 0.27 11.51
N ALA A 42 3.06 1.01 11.04
CA ALA A 42 4.43 0.53 10.99
C ALA A 42 4.74 0.00 12.39
N PRO A 43 4.86 -1.35 12.56
CA PRO A 43 4.70 -1.96 13.87
C PRO A 43 5.70 -1.34 14.82
N LYS A 44 5.44 -1.34 16.13
CA LYS A 44 6.43 -0.84 17.10
C LYS A 44 7.69 -1.71 17.05
N LEU A 45 8.61 -1.34 16.17
CA LEU A 45 9.84 -2.03 15.78
C LEU A 45 10.91 -1.84 16.87
N THR A 46 10.54 -2.01 18.15
CA THR A 46 11.41 -1.79 19.32
C THR A 46 12.54 -2.82 19.47
N THR A 47 12.84 -3.57 18.41
CA THR A 47 13.85 -4.63 18.35
C THR A 47 14.68 -4.67 17.06
N TRP A 48 14.31 -3.96 15.98
CA TRP A 48 15.02 -4.02 14.67
C TRP A 48 15.31 -2.62 14.09
N GLU A 49 16.05 -1.80 14.84
CA GLU A 49 16.43 -0.44 14.39
C GLU A 49 17.60 -0.49 13.38
N GLY A 50 17.28 -0.46 12.09
CA GLY A 50 18.22 -0.12 11.02
C GLY A 50 18.33 1.39 10.82
N THR A 51 19.49 1.87 10.33
CA THR A 51 19.68 3.27 9.94
C THR A 51 19.24 3.58 8.50
N ASP A 52 19.03 2.51 7.73
CA ASP A 52 18.88 2.40 6.28
C ASP A 52 18.32 0.99 5.95
N ALA A 53 17.89 0.78 4.70
CA ALA A 53 17.28 -0.48 4.30
C ALA A 53 18.23 -1.70 4.44
N ASP A 54 19.51 -1.48 4.16
CA ASP A 54 20.54 -2.51 4.10
C ASP A 54 20.92 -3.06 5.49
N SER A 55 20.96 -2.18 6.50
CA SER A 55 21.13 -2.54 7.91
C SER A 55 19.86 -3.16 8.50
N MET A 56 18.67 -2.65 8.13
CA MET A 56 17.40 -3.23 8.56
C MET A 56 17.21 -4.66 8.01
N LEU A 57 17.56 -4.90 6.74
CA LEU A 57 17.54 -6.23 6.13
C LEU A 57 18.39 -7.23 6.92
N LYS A 58 19.63 -6.85 7.26
CA LYS A 58 20.55 -7.68 8.05
C LYS A 58 20.00 -7.93 9.47
N ALA A 59 19.39 -6.92 10.10
CA ALA A 59 18.77 -7.05 11.42
C ALA A 59 17.56 -7.99 11.40
N LEU A 60 16.71 -7.92 10.37
CA LEU A 60 15.55 -8.79 10.19
C LEU A 60 15.96 -10.24 9.87
N GLN A 61 16.99 -10.46 9.05
CA GLN A 61 17.52 -11.80 8.79
C GLN A 61 18.13 -12.43 10.07
N ALA A 62 18.90 -11.65 10.84
CA ALA A 62 19.45 -12.10 12.12
C ALA A 62 18.34 -12.38 13.15
N SER A 63 17.28 -11.58 13.15
CA SER A 63 16.07 -11.78 13.95
C SER A 63 15.39 -13.11 13.65
N ILE A 64 15.06 -13.35 12.38
CA ILE A 64 14.37 -14.57 11.94
C ILE A 64 15.18 -15.79 12.37
N ALA A 65 16.48 -15.82 12.06
CA ALA A 65 17.36 -16.91 12.45
C ALA A 65 17.47 -17.11 13.97
N HIS A 66 17.49 -16.02 14.76
CA HIS A 66 17.51 -16.09 16.21
C HIS A 66 16.21 -16.67 16.79
N ASN A 67 15.08 -16.12 16.37
CA ASN A 67 13.76 -16.49 16.90
C ASN A 67 13.35 -17.90 16.46
N ALA A 68 13.60 -18.29 15.21
CA ALA A 68 13.39 -19.64 14.72
C ALA A 68 14.18 -20.69 15.52
N LYS A 69 15.45 -20.37 15.87
CA LYS A 69 16.27 -21.21 16.75
C LYS A 69 15.69 -21.26 18.17
N LYS A 70 15.28 -20.12 18.74
CA LYS A 70 14.67 -20.06 20.07
C LYS A 70 13.34 -20.82 20.15
N ALA A 71 12.54 -20.80 19.10
CA ALA A 71 11.29 -21.55 18.99
C ALA A 71 11.48 -23.08 18.99
N GLN A 72 12.70 -23.59 18.83
CA GLN A 72 13.04 -25.02 18.90
C GLN A 72 13.57 -25.48 20.27
N GLU A 73 13.83 -24.55 21.21
CA GLU A 73 14.32 -24.91 22.55
C GLU A 73 13.22 -25.59 23.39
N GLU A 74 13.61 -26.48 24.31
CA GLU A 74 12.66 -27.18 25.18
C GLU A 74 11.88 -26.19 26.06
N GLY A 75 10.55 -26.26 26.03
CA GLY A 75 9.68 -25.33 26.74
C GLY A 75 9.44 -23.99 26.02
N ALA A 76 9.94 -23.80 24.79
CA ALA A 76 9.72 -22.58 24.02
C ALA A 76 8.23 -22.33 23.72
N GLY A 77 7.71 -21.21 24.25
CA GLY A 77 6.34 -20.76 24.04
C GLY A 77 6.10 -20.14 22.65
N TRP A 78 4.96 -19.46 22.53
CA TRP A 78 4.51 -18.84 21.27
C TRP A 78 5.16 -17.47 20.97
N LEU A 79 5.80 -16.83 21.95
CA LEU A 79 6.37 -15.48 21.83
C LEU A 79 7.47 -15.38 20.77
N GLU A 80 8.31 -16.41 20.65
CA GLU A 80 9.46 -16.33 19.73
C GLU A 80 9.00 -16.53 18.28
N LEU A 81 7.99 -17.38 18.07
CA LEU A 81 7.30 -17.52 16.79
C LEU A 81 6.53 -16.25 16.40
N GLU A 82 5.99 -15.49 17.36
CA GLU A 82 5.43 -14.17 17.08
C GLU A 82 6.51 -13.16 16.64
N ARG A 83 7.67 -13.15 17.30
CA ARG A 83 8.78 -12.27 16.94
C ARG A 83 9.35 -12.61 15.56
N GLU A 84 9.48 -13.89 15.26
CA GLU A 84 9.81 -14.42 13.93
C GLU A 84 8.79 -13.94 12.88
N ALA A 85 7.49 -14.12 13.12
CA ALA A 85 6.45 -13.66 12.21
C ALA A 85 6.48 -12.13 11.98
N LYS A 86 6.62 -11.33 13.04
CA LYS A 86 6.74 -9.85 12.92
C LYS A 86 7.98 -9.45 12.12
N ALA A 87 9.09 -10.18 12.25
CA ALA A 87 10.29 -9.94 11.46
C ALA A 87 10.11 -10.32 9.99
N HIS A 88 9.42 -11.42 9.68
CA HIS A 88 9.03 -11.78 8.32
C HIS A 88 8.06 -10.76 7.68
N MET A 89 7.07 -10.26 8.42
CA MET A 89 6.15 -9.21 7.94
C MET A 89 6.87 -7.89 7.68
N ALA A 90 7.81 -7.50 8.55
CA ALA A 90 8.66 -6.34 8.32
C ALA A 90 9.61 -6.55 7.13
N LEU A 91 10.12 -7.77 6.93
CA LEU A 91 10.98 -8.13 5.80
C LEU A 91 10.22 -8.01 4.46
N ALA A 92 9.01 -8.55 4.38
CA ALA A 92 8.15 -8.43 3.20
C ALA A 92 7.97 -6.97 2.75
N ARG A 93 7.59 -6.08 3.69
CA ARG A 93 7.43 -4.64 3.47
C ARG A 93 8.74 -3.93 3.11
N LEU A 94 9.88 -4.41 3.61
CA LEU A 94 11.19 -3.83 3.31
C LEU A 94 11.72 -4.19 1.91
N ILE A 95 11.39 -5.37 1.39
CA ILE A 95 11.94 -5.90 0.12
C ILE A 95 10.91 -6.00 -1.02
N GLY A 96 9.66 -5.57 -0.81
CA GLY A 96 8.63 -5.60 -1.85
C GLY A 96 8.29 -7.01 -2.33
N SER A 97 8.25 -7.98 -1.41
CA SER A 97 7.94 -9.38 -1.73
C SER A 97 6.90 -9.93 -0.79
N TYR A 98 5.91 -10.63 -1.36
CA TYR A 98 4.89 -11.32 -0.57
C TYR A 98 5.38 -12.63 0.06
N ASP A 99 6.44 -13.26 -0.45
CA ASP A 99 6.82 -14.61 0.01
C ASP A 99 7.13 -14.72 1.52
N PRO A 100 7.78 -13.74 2.19
CA PRO A 100 7.93 -13.77 3.65
C PRO A 100 6.60 -13.73 4.44
N TYR A 101 5.48 -13.27 3.86
CA TYR A 101 4.18 -13.36 4.53
C TYR A 101 3.70 -14.81 4.72
N LYS A 102 4.12 -15.76 3.86
CA LYS A 102 3.84 -17.20 4.07
C LYS A 102 4.58 -17.75 5.28
N ASP A 103 5.84 -17.38 5.43
CA ASP A 103 6.65 -17.77 6.59
C ASP A 103 6.06 -17.17 7.88
N ALA A 104 5.59 -15.91 7.83
CA ALA A 104 4.85 -15.30 8.92
C ALA A 104 3.56 -16.05 9.26
N GLU A 105 2.75 -16.46 8.26
CA GLU A 105 1.54 -17.25 8.50
C GLU A 105 1.86 -18.61 9.13
N ALA A 106 2.91 -19.30 8.66
CA ALA A 106 3.36 -20.58 9.20
C ALA A 106 3.87 -20.47 10.65
N ALA A 107 4.64 -19.42 10.95
CA ALA A 107 5.11 -19.12 12.30
C ALA A 107 3.93 -18.79 13.24
N LEU A 108 2.99 -17.94 12.81
CA LEU A 108 1.79 -17.58 13.59
C LEU A 108 0.87 -18.77 13.83
N LYS A 109 0.65 -19.63 12.82
CA LYS A 109 -0.11 -20.87 13.00
C LYS A 109 0.52 -21.74 14.09
N THR A 110 1.84 -21.96 14.01
CA THR A 110 2.58 -22.74 15.01
C THR A 110 2.54 -22.07 16.40
N ALA A 111 2.57 -20.74 16.46
CA ALA A 111 2.47 -19.97 17.69
C ALA A 111 1.10 -20.17 18.36
N LEU A 112 0.02 -20.13 17.57
CA LEU A 112 -1.36 -20.33 18.04
C LEU A 112 -1.62 -21.78 18.46
N ASP A 113 -1.08 -22.76 17.73
CA ASP A 113 -1.13 -24.19 18.11
C ASP A 113 -0.43 -24.46 19.47
N ARG A 114 0.60 -23.66 19.82
CA ARG A 114 1.28 -23.72 21.14
C ARG A 114 0.62 -22.83 22.21
N ALA A 115 -0.25 -21.90 21.83
CA ALA A 115 -0.84 -20.96 22.76
C ALA A 115 -1.95 -21.62 23.61
N LYS A 116 -2.11 -21.17 24.86
CA LYS A 116 -3.31 -21.50 25.63
C LYS A 116 -4.50 -20.78 25.00
N LYS A 117 -5.68 -21.40 25.00
CA LYS A 117 -6.92 -20.77 24.49
C LYS A 117 -7.11 -19.37 25.10
N GLY A 118 -7.32 -18.37 24.26
CA GLY A 118 -7.44 -16.96 24.64
C GLY A 118 -6.11 -16.19 24.79
N SER A 119 -4.97 -16.84 24.58
CA SER A 119 -3.62 -16.23 24.52
C SER A 119 -3.01 -16.44 23.13
N GLY A 120 -1.78 -15.96 22.88
CA GLY A 120 -1.11 -16.07 21.58
C GLY A 120 -1.21 -14.80 20.72
N PRO A 121 -0.55 -14.81 19.55
CA PRO A 121 -0.36 -13.64 18.69
C PRO A 121 -1.57 -13.33 17.80
N ILE A 122 -2.78 -13.36 18.37
CA ILE A 122 -4.06 -13.18 17.66
C ILE A 122 -4.10 -11.82 16.93
N LEU A 123 -3.61 -10.76 17.57
CA LEU A 123 -3.55 -9.42 16.97
C LEU A 123 -2.53 -9.34 15.82
N THR A 124 -1.41 -10.05 15.91
CA THR A 124 -0.42 -10.14 14.81
C THR A 124 -0.96 -10.96 13.63
N GLN A 125 -1.77 -12.00 13.90
CA GLN A 125 -2.49 -12.70 12.85
C GLN A 125 -3.58 -11.83 12.20
N ALA A 126 -4.24 -10.95 12.98
CA ALA A 126 -5.15 -9.96 12.44
C ALA A 126 -4.41 -8.96 11.52
N ASP A 127 -3.25 -8.42 11.93
CA ASP A 127 -2.41 -7.53 11.12
C ASP A 127 -1.94 -8.21 9.81
N LEU A 128 -1.55 -9.49 9.88
CA LEU A 128 -1.15 -10.24 8.68
C LEU A 128 -2.31 -10.43 7.70
N HIS A 129 -3.47 -10.91 8.17
CA HIS A 129 -4.63 -11.06 7.30
C HIS A 129 -5.15 -9.72 6.78
N PHE A 130 -5.02 -8.65 7.56
CA PHE A 130 -5.35 -7.30 7.13
C PHE A 130 -4.42 -6.82 6.00
N THR A 131 -3.10 -6.99 6.17
CA THR A 131 -2.07 -6.68 5.16
C THR A 131 -2.26 -7.49 3.87
N LEU A 132 -2.82 -8.70 3.95
CA LEU A 132 -3.14 -9.52 2.79
C LEU A 132 -4.58 -9.29 2.24
N HIS A 133 -5.25 -8.22 2.67
CA HIS A 133 -6.65 -7.88 2.33
C HIS A 133 -7.70 -8.96 2.67
N GLN A 134 -7.37 -9.93 3.52
CA GLN A 134 -8.25 -11.04 3.94
C GLN A 134 -9.19 -10.62 5.08
N PHE A 135 -9.92 -9.52 4.91
CA PHE A 135 -10.73 -8.87 5.95
C PHE A 135 -11.78 -9.78 6.61
N ALA A 136 -12.30 -10.78 5.89
CA ALA A 136 -13.20 -11.80 6.44
C ALA A 136 -12.57 -12.63 7.58
N LYS A 137 -11.24 -12.78 7.60
CA LYS A 137 -10.48 -13.44 8.67
C LYS A 137 -10.16 -12.49 9.84
N VAL A 138 -10.16 -11.17 9.61
CA VAL A 138 -9.71 -10.16 10.59
C VAL A 138 -10.72 -9.96 11.73
N GLU A 139 -11.98 -9.68 11.41
CA GLU A 139 -13.02 -9.38 12.44
C GLU A 139 -13.18 -10.47 13.52
N PRO A 140 -13.18 -11.78 13.20
CA PRO A 140 -13.20 -12.84 14.22
C PRO A 140 -11.96 -12.87 15.12
N LEU A 141 -10.81 -12.37 14.66
CA LEU A 141 -9.59 -12.26 15.47
C LEU A 141 -9.63 -11.03 16.39
N LEU A 142 -10.12 -9.90 15.88
CA LEU A 142 -10.33 -8.69 16.69
C LEU A 142 -11.28 -8.95 17.86
N ALA A 143 -12.42 -9.62 17.60
CA ALA A 143 -13.36 -10.02 18.65
C ALA A 143 -12.74 -10.99 19.69
N GLN A 144 -11.79 -11.84 19.30
CA GLN A 144 -11.05 -12.71 20.22
C GLN A 144 -10.04 -11.95 21.09
N VAL A 145 -9.45 -10.86 20.59
CA VAL A 145 -8.60 -9.96 21.39
C VAL A 145 -9.45 -9.24 22.43
N GLU A 146 -10.61 -8.71 22.06
CA GLU A 146 -11.52 -8.00 22.98
C GLU A 146 -12.12 -8.90 24.07
N ALA A 147 -12.33 -10.18 23.77
CA ALA A 147 -12.82 -11.16 24.74
C ALA A 147 -11.78 -11.55 25.82
N ARG A 148 -10.56 -11.01 25.79
CA ARG A 148 -9.53 -11.22 26.82
C ARG A 148 -9.92 -10.49 28.11
N ALA A 149 -9.62 -11.10 29.26
CA ALA A 149 -9.90 -10.51 30.56
C ALA A 149 -9.18 -9.17 30.82
N ILE A 150 -8.05 -8.94 30.14
CA ILE A 150 -7.29 -7.68 30.15
C ILE A 150 -6.83 -7.44 28.70
N VAL A 151 -7.15 -6.25 28.17
CA VAL A 151 -6.66 -5.76 26.87
C VAL A 151 -5.88 -4.47 27.14
N PRO A 152 -4.55 -4.46 26.97
CA PRO A 152 -3.73 -3.25 27.08
C PRO A 152 -4.25 -2.14 26.17
N ASP A 153 -4.06 -0.87 26.55
CA ASP A 153 -4.62 0.26 25.78
C ASP A 153 -4.03 0.33 24.35
N GLY A 154 -2.77 -0.08 24.15
CA GLY A 154 -2.16 -0.21 22.81
C GLY A 154 -2.79 -1.33 21.96
N ASP A 155 -3.07 -2.50 22.55
CA ASP A 155 -3.82 -3.57 21.86
C ASP A 155 -5.24 -3.08 21.50
N ARG A 156 -5.89 -2.32 22.39
CA ARG A 156 -7.22 -1.75 22.16
C ARG A 156 -7.19 -0.70 21.04
N ALA A 157 -6.20 0.19 21.04
CA ALA A 157 -6.01 1.19 20.00
C ALA A 157 -5.80 0.52 18.62
N ALA A 158 -4.96 -0.50 18.55
CA ALA A 158 -4.72 -1.27 17.33
C ALA A 158 -5.98 -2.02 16.84
N VAL A 159 -6.76 -2.64 17.73
CA VAL A 159 -8.04 -3.26 17.38
C VAL A 159 -9.03 -2.24 16.80
N ILE A 160 -9.13 -1.07 17.43
CA ILE A 160 -10.02 0.02 16.98
C ILE A 160 -9.56 0.56 15.62
N ALA A 161 -8.24 0.78 15.46
CA ALA A 161 -7.65 1.26 14.20
C ALA A 161 -7.88 0.27 13.05
N LEU A 162 -7.64 -1.03 13.24
CA LEU A 162 -7.90 -2.05 12.21
C LEU A 162 -9.38 -2.12 11.80
N ARG A 163 -10.33 -1.89 12.72
CA ARG A 163 -11.76 -1.77 12.36
C ARG A 163 -12.07 -0.50 11.61
N ALA A 164 -11.47 0.62 11.99
CA ALA A 164 -11.59 1.87 11.28
C ALA A 164 -11.06 1.74 9.84
N ASP A 165 -9.88 1.13 9.68
CA ASP A 165 -9.25 0.82 8.40
C ASP A 165 -10.16 -0.07 7.51
N ILE A 166 -10.80 -1.11 8.09
CA ILE A 166 -11.82 -1.92 7.39
C ILE A 166 -13.05 -1.07 6.98
N LEU A 167 -13.50 -0.14 7.83
CA LEU A 167 -14.62 0.75 7.50
C LEU A 167 -14.26 1.73 6.37
N VAL A 168 -13.02 2.22 6.30
CA VAL A 168 -12.53 3.01 5.16
C VAL A 168 -12.63 2.21 3.86
N SER A 169 -12.19 0.94 3.86
CA SER A 169 -12.30 0.06 2.69
C SER A 169 -13.74 -0.25 2.22
N ARG A 170 -14.75 0.14 3.02
CA ARG A 170 -16.19 0.01 2.72
C ARG A 170 -16.88 1.35 2.42
N GLY A 171 -16.13 2.46 2.35
CA GLY A 171 -16.68 3.81 2.23
C GLY A 171 -17.42 4.31 3.49
N GLU A 172 -17.33 3.61 4.62
CA GLU A 172 -18.06 3.95 5.87
C GLU A 172 -17.33 5.04 6.69
N TYR A 173 -16.93 6.12 6.01
CA TYR A 173 -15.94 7.09 6.48
C TYR A 173 -16.29 7.78 7.81
N ASP A 174 -17.55 8.15 8.06
CA ASP A 174 -17.93 8.79 9.32
C ASP A 174 -17.81 7.83 10.52
N LYS A 175 -18.01 6.53 10.31
CA LYS A 175 -17.79 5.52 11.36
C LYS A 175 -16.31 5.28 11.58
N ALA A 176 -15.52 5.18 10.51
CA ALA A 176 -14.06 5.10 10.59
C ALA A 176 -13.49 6.31 11.35
N ARG A 177 -14.00 7.53 11.08
CA ARG A 177 -13.57 8.77 11.74
C ARG A 177 -13.74 8.71 13.26
N ALA A 178 -14.89 8.23 13.72
CA ALA A 178 -15.20 8.09 15.14
C ALA A 178 -14.29 7.06 15.84
N LEU A 179 -13.96 5.95 15.17
CA LEU A 179 -13.03 4.95 15.68
C LEU A 179 -11.58 5.47 15.72
N TYR A 180 -11.09 6.17 14.68
CA TYR A 180 -9.77 6.79 14.74
C TYR A 180 -9.67 7.85 15.84
N ASP A 181 -10.74 8.62 16.10
CA ASP A 181 -10.82 9.53 17.25
C ASP A 181 -10.74 8.80 18.60
N GLU A 182 -11.14 7.53 18.70
CA GLU A 182 -10.99 6.72 19.91
C GLU A 182 -9.58 6.12 20.00
N ALA A 183 -9.05 5.57 18.90
CA ALA A 183 -7.68 5.07 18.82
C ALA A 183 -6.65 6.15 19.17
N LEU A 184 -6.81 7.38 18.65
CA LEU A 184 -5.91 8.51 18.93
C LEU A 184 -5.96 8.97 20.40
N LYS A 185 -7.09 8.80 21.10
CA LYS A 185 -7.21 9.10 22.54
C LYS A 185 -6.51 8.06 23.41
N LEU A 186 -6.46 6.79 22.96
CA LEU A 186 -5.72 5.72 23.61
C LEU A 186 -4.21 5.82 23.29
N GLU A 187 -3.88 6.19 22.05
CA GLU A 187 -2.52 6.30 21.55
C GLU A 187 -2.36 7.41 20.48
N ASP A 188 -1.72 8.51 20.89
CA ASP A 188 -1.29 9.60 20.00
C ASP A 188 0.03 9.24 19.28
N SER A 189 -0.11 8.47 18.20
CA SER A 189 0.98 8.05 17.30
C SER A 189 0.94 8.77 15.95
N SER A 190 2.10 8.87 15.30
CA SER A 190 2.24 9.32 13.92
C SER A 190 1.35 8.51 12.96
N GLY A 191 1.32 7.18 13.11
CA GLY A 191 0.48 6.27 12.33
C GLY A 191 -1.03 6.56 12.43
N ASN A 192 -1.55 6.83 13.63
CA ASN A 192 -2.95 7.22 13.79
C ASN A 192 -3.27 8.57 13.15
N ARG A 193 -2.32 9.52 13.16
CA ARG A 193 -2.46 10.80 12.46
C ARG A 193 -2.42 10.64 10.93
N VAL A 194 -1.54 9.78 10.39
CA VAL A 194 -1.52 9.42 8.96
C VAL A 194 -2.85 8.82 8.51
N ARG A 195 -3.41 7.87 9.27
CA ARG A 195 -4.72 7.26 8.99
C ARG A 195 -5.85 8.30 8.90
N ILE A 196 -5.88 9.28 9.82
CA ILE A 196 -6.87 10.37 9.76
C ILE A 196 -6.62 11.27 8.55
N GLY A 197 -5.35 11.56 8.22
CA GLY A 197 -5.00 12.31 7.00
C GLY A 197 -5.53 11.65 5.73
N HIS A 198 -5.29 10.34 5.58
CA HIS A 198 -5.87 9.55 4.49
C HIS A 198 -7.40 9.54 4.51
N LEU A 199 -8.03 9.37 5.68
CA LEU A 199 -9.50 9.43 5.78
C LEU A 199 -10.07 10.76 5.31
N GLU A 200 -9.47 11.88 5.69
CA GLU A 200 -9.93 13.19 5.24
C GLU A 200 -9.66 13.39 3.74
N ARG A 201 -8.58 12.81 3.18
CA ARG A 201 -8.36 12.72 1.72
C ARG A 201 -9.48 11.95 1.02
N TYR A 202 -9.82 10.73 1.47
CA TYR A 202 -10.94 9.93 0.93
C TYR A 202 -12.30 10.66 1.00
N ARG A 203 -12.48 11.58 1.96
CA ARG A 203 -13.68 12.43 2.10
C ARG A 203 -13.64 13.71 1.25
N GLY A 204 -12.55 13.96 0.51
CA GLY A 204 -12.31 15.18 -0.28
C GLY A 204 -11.88 16.40 0.55
N ASN A 205 -11.61 16.25 1.86
CA ASN A 205 -11.26 17.31 2.78
C ASN A 205 -9.75 17.62 2.75
N MET A 206 -9.23 17.97 1.57
CA MET A 206 -7.77 18.10 1.31
C MET A 206 -7.04 19.05 2.27
N GLU A 207 -7.63 20.18 2.65
CA GLU A 207 -7.04 21.11 3.63
C GLU A 207 -6.91 20.49 5.03
N GLU A 208 -7.81 19.59 5.41
CA GLU A 208 -7.77 18.91 6.70
C GLU A 208 -6.77 17.75 6.66
N ALA A 209 -6.74 16.99 5.56
CA ALA A 209 -5.73 15.96 5.30
C ALA A 209 -4.29 16.52 5.44
N GLU A 210 -4.00 17.68 4.82
CA GLU A 210 -2.69 18.34 4.90
C GLU A 210 -2.28 18.70 6.34
N LYS A 211 -3.23 19.13 7.18
CA LYS A 211 -2.98 19.36 8.61
C LYS A 211 -2.65 18.06 9.34
N TRP A 212 -3.34 16.96 9.04
CA TRP A 212 -3.08 15.66 9.68
C TRP A 212 -1.74 15.06 9.25
N PHE A 213 -1.34 15.17 7.98
CA PHE A 213 0.01 14.78 7.55
C PHE A 213 1.10 15.64 8.20
N THR A 214 0.88 16.96 8.33
CA THR A 214 1.80 17.86 9.06
C THR A 214 1.95 17.43 10.52
N GLN A 215 0.82 17.24 11.22
CA GLN A 215 0.79 16.77 12.61
C GLN A 215 1.39 15.36 12.78
N ALA A 216 1.28 14.49 11.77
CA ALA A 216 1.91 13.19 11.79
C ALA A 216 3.44 13.29 11.76
N GLN A 217 3.99 14.15 10.89
CA GLN A 217 5.44 14.40 10.84
C GLN A 217 5.98 15.01 12.14
N GLU A 218 5.26 15.97 12.74
CA GLU A 218 5.58 16.52 14.05
C GLU A 218 5.61 15.44 15.14
N ALA A 219 4.61 14.56 15.16
CA ALA A 219 4.54 13.44 16.11
C ALA A 219 5.67 12.43 15.86
N ALA A 220 6.06 12.21 14.61
CA ALA A 220 7.04 11.20 14.22
C ALA A 220 8.47 11.53 14.66
N VAL A 221 8.78 12.76 15.10
CA VAL A 221 10.11 13.14 15.61
C VAL A 221 10.62 12.14 16.68
N LYS A 222 9.72 11.61 17.52
CA LYS A 222 10.02 10.63 18.59
C LYS A 222 10.23 9.18 18.10
N ASP A 223 9.93 8.87 16.85
CA ASP A 223 9.87 7.51 16.33
C ASP A 223 11.22 7.00 15.79
N THR A 224 11.27 5.74 15.36
CA THR A 224 12.43 5.18 14.63
C THR A 224 12.66 5.88 13.30
N LYS A 225 13.87 5.78 12.74
CA LYS A 225 14.19 6.30 11.39
C LYS A 225 13.23 5.76 10.32
N PHE A 226 12.94 4.46 10.35
CA PHE A 226 12.01 3.81 9.43
C PHE A 226 10.60 4.41 9.52
N GLN A 227 10.06 4.57 10.74
CA GLN A 227 8.72 5.15 10.96
C GLN A 227 8.64 6.63 10.55
N ARG A 228 9.71 7.41 10.77
CA ARG A 228 9.79 8.80 10.25
C ARG A 228 9.79 8.84 8.73
N ALA A 229 10.64 8.03 8.08
CA ALA A 229 10.70 7.96 6.63
C ALA A 229 9.39 7.49 6.01
N TRP A 230 8.71 6.52 6.63
CA TRP A 230 7.36 6.12 6.24
C TRP A 230 6.34 7.27 6.41
N THR A 231 6.39 8.03 7.50
CA THR A 231 5.49 9.18 7.70
C THR A 231 5.74 10.29 6.65
N GLN A 232 7.01 10.52 6.28
CA GLN A 232 7.40 11.47 5.22
C GLN A 232 6.96 10.98 3.83
N LEU A 233 7.15 9.69 3.54
CA LEU A 233 6.68 9.01 2.34
C LEU A 233 5.17 9.14 2.15
N GLN A 234 4.39 8.87 3.21
CA GLN A 234 2.92 8.98 3.16
C GLN A 234 2.44 10.42 2.90
N ALA A 235 3.14 11.42 3.45
CA ALA A 235 2.88 12.81 3.11
C ALA A 235 3.31 13.16 1.66
N GLY A 236 4.39 12.55 1.15
CA GLY A 236 4.84 12.72 -0.24
C GLY A 236 3.82 12.17 -1.24
N ILE A 237 3.25 10.98 -0.96
CA ILE A 237 2.15 10.38 -1.73
C ILE A 237 0.95 11.33 -1.76
N PHE A 238 0.54 11.88 -0.61
CA PHE A 238 -0.55 12.86 -0.55
C PHE A 238 -0.32 14.14 -1.39
N GLU A 239 0.93 14.57 -1.55
CA GLU A 239 1.25 15.70 -2.42
C GLU A 239 1.37 15.29 -3.90
N LEU A 240 1.78 14.05 -4.20
CA LEU A 240 1.75 13.46 -5.54
C LEU A 240 0.32 13.34 -6.08
N GLU A 241 -0.61 12.80 -5.28
CA GLU A 241 -2.05 12.70 -5.57
C GLU A 241 -2.71 14.07 -5.86
N ARG A 242 -2.09 15.16 -5.37
CA ARG A 242 -2.53 16.55 -5.59
C ARG A 242 -1.81 17.24 -6.75
N GLU A 243 -1.03 16.50 -7.53
CA GLU A 243 -0.17 16.98 -8.61
C GLU A 243 0.90 18.01 -8.14
N HIS A 244 1.21 18.06 -6.84
CA HIS A 244 2.21 18.95 -6.26
C HIS A 244 3.63 18.34 -6.37
N TYR A 245 4.02 17.95 -7.59
CA TYR A 245 5.19 17.10 -7.86
C TYR A 245 6.52 17.59 -7.24
N ASP A 246 6.74 18.89 -7.13
CA ASP A 246 7.94 19.45 -6.50
C ASP A 246 7.95 19.22 -4.98
N LYS A 247 6.79 19.42 -4.30
CA LYS A 247 6.64 19.18 -2.85
C LYS A 247 6.67 17.68 -2.53
N ALA A 248 6.09 16.85 -3.40
CA ALA A 248 6.19 15.40 -3.32
C ALA A 248 7.67 14.94 -3.40
N LEU A 249 8.43 15.47 -4.37
CA LEU A 249 9.87 15.18 -4.50
C LEU A 249 10.67 15.57 -3.27
N GLU A 250 10.45 16.78 -2.73
CA GLU A 250 11.10 17.24 -1.49
C GLU A 250 10.82 16.29 -0.31
N LEU A 251 9.59 15.78 -0.19
CA LEU A 251 9.19 14.84 0.84
C LEU A 251 9.79 13.44 0.64
N PHE A 252 9.87 12.94 -0.58
CA PHE A 252 10.51 11.66 -0.88
C PHE A 252 12.04 11.72 -0.71
N GLU A 253 12.70 12.80 -1.14
CA GLU A 253 14.13 13.02 -0.90
C GLU A 253 14.43 13.13 0.61
N LEU A 254 13.56 13.80 1.38
CA LEU A 254 13.64 13.87 2.85
C LEU A 254 13.44 12.49 3.50
N ALA A 255 12.51 11.66 2.99
CA ALA A 255 12.31 10.30 3.45
C ALA A 255 13.56 9.44 3.21
N ASN A 256 14.14 9.50 2.00
CA ASN A 256 15.37 8.77 1.65
C ASN A 256 16.59 9.26 2.45
N ALA A 257 16.67 10.56 2.77
CA ALA A 257 17.70 11.10 3.66
C ALA A 257 17.52 10.62 5.12
N THR A 258 16.28 10.35 5.54
CA THR A 258 15.94 9.86 6.89
C THR A 258 16.22 8.37 7.04
N PHE A 259 15.87 7.56 6.03
CA PHE A 259 16.11 6.12 5.93
C PHE A 259 16.42 5.74 4.47
N SER A 260 17.70 5.56 4.17
CA SER A 260 18.15 5.46 2.77
C SER A 260 18.01 4.07 2.18
N GLY A 261 17.75 4.02 0.87
CA GLY A 261 17.81 2.79 0.07
C GLY A 261 16.56 1.91 0.13
N TRP A 262 15.46 2.40 0.69
CA TRP A 262 14.19 1.67 0.66
C TRP A 262 13.52 1.84 -0.71
N TYR A 263 13.28 0.72 -1.41
CA TYR A 263 12.75 0.72 -2.78
C TYR A 263 11.48 1.58 -2.92
N LEU A 264 10.58 1.56 -1.93
CA LEU A 264 9.30 2.26 -1.96
C LEU A 264 9.45 3.80 -1.95
N ILE A 265 10.58 4.31 -1.42
CA ILE A 265 10.89 5.74 -1.54
C ILE A 265 11.58 6.02 -2.90
N LEU A 266 12.47 5.12 -3.34
CA LEU A 266 13.22 5.29 -4.58
C LEU A 266 12.31 5.23 -5.82
N GLU A 267 11.28 4.39 -5.79
CA GLU A 267 10.34 4.22 -6.90
C GLU A 267 9.48 5.48 -7.11
N HIS A 268 8.92 6.09 -6.05
CA HIS A 268 8.21 7.37 -6.19
C HIS A 268 9.14 8.54 -6.60
N ILE A 269 10.43 8.51 -6.26
CA ILE A 269 11.39 9.47 -6.83
C ILE A 269 11.57 9.23 -8.34
N ALA A 270 11.63 7.96 -8.78
CA ALA A 270 11.69 7.61 -10.20
C ALA A 270 10.40 8.01 -10.95
N GLU A 271 9.24 7.83 -10.32
CA GLU A 271 7.92 8.22 -10.81
C GLU A 271 7.83 9.73 -11.03
N ILE A 272 8.17 10.55 -10.03
CA ILE A 272 8.23 12.01 -10.20
C ILE A 272 9.20 12.40 -11.33
N HIS A 273 10.31 11.69 -11.50
CA HIS A 273 11.20 11.92 -12.63
C HIS A 273 10.57 11.55 -13.98
N ALA A 274 9.80 10.47 -14.07
CA ALA A 274 9.05 10.09 -15.27
C ALA A 274 7.96 11.12 -15.61
N ILE A 275 7.17 11.55 -14.61
CA ILE A 275 6.13 12.59 -14.74
C ILE A 275 6.75 13.91 -15.24
N LYS A 276 7.93 14.27 -14.75
CA LYS A 276 8.67 15.48 -15.15
C LYS A 276 9.54 15.27 -16.40
N GLU A 277 9.27 14.23 -17.19
CA GLU A 277 9.94 13.88 -18.46
C GLU A 277 11.47 13.66 -18.37
N ASN A 278 12.01 13.41 -17.17
CA ASN A 278 13.43 13.09 -16.94
C ASN A 278 13.68 11.57 -17.15
N TYR A 279 13.31 11.07 -18.33
CA TYR A 279 13.17 9.64 -18.60
C TYR A 279 14.48 8.85 -18.40
N GLU A 280 15.65 9.41 -18.70
CA GLU A 280 16.93 8.74 -18.48
C GLU A 280 17.19 8.48 -16.98
N LYS A 281 16.80 9.42 -16.11
CA LYS A 281 16.94 9.24 -14.65
C LYS A 281 15.91 8.25 -14.13
N ALA A 282 14.65 8.36 -14.56
CA ALA A 282 13.59 7.44 -14.18
C ALA A 282 13.92 5.99 -14.60
N GLU A 283 14.35 5.78 -15.84
CA GLU A 283 14.80 4.48 -16.35
C GLU A 283 15.94 3.90 -15.53
N SER A 284 16.99 4.70 -15.27
CA SER A 284 18.14 4.24 -14.48
C SER A 284 17.72 3.78 -13.08
N MET A 285 16.80 4.51 -12.45
CA MET A 285 16.29 4.19 -11.11
C MET A 285 15.39 2.95 -11.11
N TYR A 286 14.43 2.83 -12.05
CA TYR A 286 13.60 1.62 -12.14
C TYR A 286 14.43 0.37 -12.46
N ARG A 287 15.45 0.47 -13.33
CA ARG A 287 16.37 -0.66 -13.58
C ARG A 287 17.21 -1.02 -12.36
N GLU A 288 17.62 -0.06 -11.55
CA GLU A 288 18.31 -0.31 -10.27
C GLU A 288 17.39 -1.03 -9.27
N ILE A 289 16.17 -0.52 -9.09
CA ILE A 289 15.13 -1.11 -8.22
C ILE A 289 14.83 -2.55 -8.63
N LEU A 290 14.61 -2.81 -9.92
CA LEU A 290 14.28 -4.14 -10.47
C LEU A 290 15.40 -5.19 -10.29
N ASN A 291 16.65 -4.80 -10.04
CA ASN A 291 17.72 -5.74 -9.70
C ASN A 291 17.56 -6.34 -8.29
N HIS A 292 16.78 -5.69 -7.42
CA HIS A 292 16.60 -6.05 -6.01
C HIS A 292 15.15 -6.41 -5.68
N VAL A 293 14.19 -5.74 -6.32
CA VAL A 293 12.75 -5.88 -6.13
C VAL A 293 12.09 -6.09 -7.50
N PRO A 294 11.99 -7.35 -7.99
CA PRO A 294 11.40 -7.66 -9.29
C PRO A 294 9.86 -7.64 -9.22
N SER A 295 9.28 -6.51 -8.81
CA SER A 295 7.83 -6.31 -8.75
C SER A 295 7.27 -6.04 -10.16
N PRO A 296 6.09 -6.59 -10.51
CA PRO A 296 5.44 -6.33 -11.79
C PRO A 296 5.05 -4.86 -11.98
N GLU A 297 4.69 -4.15 -10.90
CA GLU A 297 4.38 -2.72 -10.90
C GLU A 297 5.57 -1.91 -11.44
N PHE A 298 6.78 -2.18 -10.98
CA PHE A 298 8.00 -1.51 -11.47
C PHE A 298 8.42 -1.94 -12.88
N MET A 299 8.01 -3.14 -13.33
CA MET A 299 8.19 -3.56 -14.72
C MET A 299 7.27 -2.80 -15.67
N ASP A 300 6.01 -2.54 -15.27
CA ASP A 300 5.10 -1.69 -16.04
C ASP A 300 5.53 -0.22 -16.03
N ALA A 301 5.99 0.31 -14.89
CA ALA A 301 6.52 1.67 -14.80
C ALA A 301 7.74 1.86 -15.73
N LEU A 302 8.69 0.91 -15.73
CA LEU A 302 9.80 0.89 -16.70
C LEU A 302 9.30 0.78 -18.14
N ALA A 303 8.28 -0.05 -18.42
CA ALA A 303 7.70 -0.14 -19.76
C ALA A 303 7.07 1.18 -20.23
N GLY A 304 6.42 1.93 -19.32
CA GLY A 304 5.89 3.27 -19.59
C GLY A 304 7.00 4.27 -19.97
N VAL A 305 8.11 4.27 -19.24
CA VAL A 305 9.29 5.10 -19.56
C VAL A 305 9.92 4.70 -20.91
N LEU A 306 9.98 3.41 -21.22
CA LEU A 306 10.50 2.90 -22.50
C LEU A 306 9.59 3.28 -23.69
N ASP A 307 8.28 3.22 -23.54
CA ASP A 307 7.32 3.73 -24.54
C ASP A 307 7.48 5.24 -24.76
N ALA A 308 7.56 6.03 -23.67
CA ALA A 308 7.73 7.49 -23.74
C ALA A 308 9.02 7.90 -24.48
N THR A 309 10.01 7.02 -24.53
CA THR A 309 11.31 7.19 -25.19
C THR A 309 11.46 6.37 -26.48
N GLU A 310 10.34 6.01 -27.11
CA GLU A 310 10.26 5.36 -28.42
C GLU A 310 10.94 3.97 -28.51
N ARG A 311 10.95 3.20 -27.41
CA ARG A 311 11.50 1.83 -27.33
C ARG A 311 10.40 0.76 -27.07
N PRO A 312 9.36 0.66 -27.92
CA PRO A 312 8.18 -0.17 -27.65
C PRO A 312 8.46 -1.68 -27.64
N ASP A 313 9.49 -2.15 -28.35
CA ASP A 313 9.86 -3.57 -28.33
C ASP A 313 10.39 -4.00 -26.95
N GLU A 314 11.24 -3.17 -26.32
CA GLU A 314 11.73 -3.45 -24.95
C GLU A 314 10.60 -3.26 -23.92
N ALA A 315 9.76 -2.21 -24.09
CA ALA A 315 8.59 -2.00 -23.24
C ALA A 315 7.63 -3.20 -23.26
N LYS A 316 7.43 -3.82 -24.43
CA LYS A 316 6.63 -5.04 -24.59
C LYS A 316 7.24 -6.25 -23.87
N GLU A 317 8.57 -6.40 -23.88
CA GLU A 317 9.24 -7.45 -23.10
C GLU A 317 9.05 -7.24 -21.60
N TRP A 318 9.10 -5.99 -21.10
CA TRP A 318 8.86 -5.69 -19.69
C TRP A 318 7.41 -5.91 -19.27
N ARG A 319 6.43 -5.48 -20.06
CA ARG A 319 5.01 -5.82 -19.82
C ARG A 319 4.77 -7.32 -19.80
N ALA A 320 5.41 -8.09 -20.67
CA ALA A 320 5.28 -9.55 -20.67
C ALA A 320 5.84 -10.21 -19.39
N LYS A 321 6.90 -9.63 -18.80
CA LYS A 321 7.41 -10.06 -17.48
C LYS A 321 6.42 -9.65 -16.37
N ALA A 322 5.88 -8.42 -16.42
CA ALA A 322 4.85 -7.95 -15.49
C ALA A 322 3.62 -8.87 -15.50
N THR A 323 3.09 -9.20 -16.69
CA THR A 323 1.98 -10.17 -16.86
C THR A 323 2.26 -11.50 -16.17
N ALA A 324 3.47 -12.04 -16.30
CA ALA A 324 3.85 -13.31 -15.69
C ALA A 324 3.91 -13.21 -14.17
N ALA A 325 4.53 -12.14 -13.64
CA ALA A 325 4.66 -11.91 -12.21
C ALA A 325 3.31 -11.61 -11.53
N TYR A 326 2.41 -10.81 -12.13
CA TYR A 326 1.04 -10.63 -11.62
C TYR A 326 0.27 -11.95 -11.58
N ARG A 327 0.40 -12.81 -12.59
CA ARG A 327 -0.28 -14.13 -12.59
C ARG A 327 0.25 -15.04 -11.47
N GLU A 328 1.56 -15.01 -11.19
CA GLU A 328 2.16 -15.71 -10.05
C GLU A 328 1.69 -15.13 -8.70
N GLN A 329 1.62 -13.80 -8.57
CA GLN A 329 1.09 -13.13 -7.38
C GLN A 329 -0.40 -13.48 -7.16
N LEU A 330 -1.23 -13.46 -8.20
CA LEU A 330 -2.65 -13.82 -8.14
C LEU A 330 -2.89 -15.28 -7.75
N GLU A 331 -1.99 -16.20 -8.12
CA GLU A 331 -2.06 -17.60 -7.68
C GLU A 331 -1.71 -17.75 -6.19
N LYS A 332 -0.70 -16.99 -5.72
CA LYS A 332 -0.17 -17.09 -4.35
C LYS A 332 -0.94 -16.26 -3.30
N PHE A 333 -1.40 -15.06 -3.67
CA PHE A 333 -1.93 -14.01 -2.78
C PHE A 333 -3.08 -13.23 -3.47
N PRO A 334 -4.17 -13.91 -3.87
CA PRO A 334 -5.20 -13.32 -4.73
C PRO A 334 -5.81 -12.04 -4.17
N GLU A 335 -6.25 -12.01 -2.90
CA GLU A 335 -6.94 -10.83 -2.34
C GLU A 335 -6.05 -9.58 -2.26
N ALA A 336 -4.73 -9.75 -2.08
CA ALA A 336 -3.77 -8.66 -2.11
C ALA A 336 -3.53 -8.17 -3.55
N ALA A 337 -3.32 -9.11 -4.48
CA ALA A 337 -2.94 -8.81 -5.85
C ALA A 337 -4.06 -8.30 -6.77
N TYR A 338 -5.36 -8.47 -6.41
CA TYR A 338 -6.47 -8.07 -7.28
C TYR A 338 -6.45 -6.59 -7.70
N GLY A 339 -6.03 -5.68 -6.83
CA GLY A 339 -5.92 -4.25 -7.12
C GLY A 339 -4.89 -3.98 -8.22
N HIS A 340 -3.61 -4.11 -7.87
CA HIS A 340 -2.49 -3.84 -8.79
C HIS A 340 -2.56 -4.63 -10.11
N ALA A 341 -3.00 -5.89 -10.05
CA ALA A 341 -3.13 -6.68 -11.28
C ALA A 341 -4.24 -6.17 -12.22
N LEU A 342 -5.35 -5.61 -11.70
CA LEU A 342 -6.43 -5.13 -12.58
C LEU A 342 -5.97 -3.95 -13.44
N GLU A 343 -5.14 -3.06 -12.89
CA GLU A 343 -4.55 -1.90 -13.59
C GLU A 343 -3.75 -2.34 -14.82
N HIS A 344 -2.87 -3.33 -14.65
CA HIS A 344 -2.13 -3.96 -15.77
C HIS A 344 -3.05 -4.63 -16.80
N PHE A 345 -4.09 -5.33 -16.34
CA PHE A 345 -4.99 -6.05 -17.22
C PHE A 345 -6.02 -5.15 -17.92
N ILE A 346 -6.29 -3.92 -17.46
CA ILE A 346 -7.17 -2.95 -18.15
C ILE A 346 -6.72 -2.71 -19.59
N GLU A 347 -5.41 -2.67 -19.86
CA GLU A 347 -4.88 -2.51 -21.22
C GLU A 347 -4.62 -3.85 -21.94
N THR A 348 -4.19 -4.89 -21.21
CA THR A 348 -3.65 -6.12 -21.81
C THR A 348 -4.66 -7.28 -21.93
N ASP A 349 -5.62 -7.38 -21.01
CA ASP A 349 -6.74 -8.34 -21.05
C ASP A 349 -7.97 -7.75 -20.32
N PRO A 350 -8.70 -6.82 -20.96
CA PRO A 350 -9.77 -6.06 -20.30
C PRO A 350 -10.89 -6.95 -19.72
N LYS A 351 -11.10 -8.15 -20.26
CA LYS A 351 -12.09 -9.10 -19.74
C LYS A 351 -11.63 -9.72 -18.43
N PHE A 352 -10.35 -10.06 -18.33
CA PHE A 352 -9.76 -10.52 -17.08
C PHE A 352 -9.68 -9.37 -16.05
N ALA A 353 -9.44 -8.13 -16.48
CA ALA A 353 -9.51 -6.95 -15.60
C ALA A 353 -10.90 -6.80 -14.94
N VAL A 354 -12.00 -7.02 -15.67
CA VAL A 354 -13.36 -7.03 -15.09
C VAL A 354 -13.50 -8.13 -14.04
N GLU A 355 -13.01 -9.34 -14.30
CA GLU A 355 -13.04 -10.44 -13.31
C GLU A 355 -12.26 -10.08 -12.03
N LEU A 356 -11.09 -9.46 -12.17
CA LEU A 356 -10.27 -9.00 -11.04
C LEU A 356 -10.96 -7.87 -10.27
N ALA A 357 -11.56 -6.89 -10.96
CA ALA A 357 -12.27 -5.79 -10.33
C ALA A 357 -13.54 -6.24 -9.59
N GLU A 358 -14.29 -7.23 -10.12
CA GLU A 358 -15.43 -7.82 -9.41
C GLU A 358 -15.00 -8.56 -8.13
N LYS A 359 -13.85 -9.27 -8.16
CA LYS A 359 -13.26 -9.89 -6.97
C LYS A 359 -12.74 -8.85 -5.97
N ASN A 360 -12.08 -7.79 -6.45
CA ASN A 360 -11.58 -6.70 -5.61
C ASN A 360 -12.75 -6.03 -4.86
N LEU A 361 -13.83 -5.68 -5.57
CA LEU A 361 -15.04 -5.09 -4.98
C LEU A 361 -15.72 -6.02 -3.97
N ALA A 362 -15.72 -7.34 -4.22
CA ALA A 362 -16.29 -8.31 -3.28
C ALA A 362 -15.50 -8.42 -1.96
N VAL A 363 -14.20 -8.12 -1.97
CA VAL A 363 -13.34 -8.08 -0.77
C VAL A 363 -13.36 -6.70 -0.10
N ARG A 364 -13.34 -5.64 -0.90
CA ARG A 364 -13.19 -4.23 -0.48
C ARG A 364 -14.31 -3.38 -1.11
N PRO A 365 -15.56 -3.43 -0.59
CA PRO A 365 -16.72 -2.78 -1.22
C PRO A 365 -16.77 -1.27 -0.91
N GLY A 366 -15.84 -0.52 -1.48
CA GLY A 366 -15.72 0.94 -1.34
C GLY A 366 -15.67 1.67 -2.69
N PRO A 367 -15.80 3.02 -2.70
CA PRO A 367 -15.96 3.81 -3.93
C PRO A 367 -14.88 3.60 -4.99
N GLU A 368 -13.63 3.38 -4.58
CA GLU A 368 -12.50 3.17 -5.50
C GLU A 368 -12.58 1.82 -6.21
N ALA A 369 -13.04 0.77 -5.52
CA ALA A 369 -13.28 -0.53 -6.15
C ALA A 369 -14.51 -0.51 -7.08
N GLU A 370 -15.50 0.34 -6.79
CA GLU A 370 -16.63 0.58 -7.69
C GLU A 370 -16.18 1.32 -8.97
N GLU A 371 -15.32 2.33 -8.85
CA GLU A 371 -14.78 3.08 -9.99
C GLU A 371 -13.83 2.21 -10.83
N ALA A 372 -12.93 1.44 -10.20
CA ALA A 372 -12.06 0.48 -10.90
C ALA A 372 -12.86 -0.57 -11.70
N LEU A 373 -13.99 -1.05 -11.16
CA LEU A 373 -14.90 -1.95 -11.88
C LEU A 373 -15.59 -1.25 -13.07
N LYS A 374 -15.94 0.02 -12.92
CA LYS A 374 -16.52 0.84 -13.99
C LYS A 374 -15.51 1.10 -15.11
N GLU A 375 -14.24 1.40 -14.78
CA GLU A 375 -13.17 1.58 -15.77
C GLU A 375 -12.85 0.27 -16.51
N ALA A 376 -12.68 -0.85 -15.79
CA ALA A 376 -12.47 -2.16 -16.40
C ALA A 376 -13.61 -2.55 -17.36
N LYS A 377 -14.87 -2.26 -17.00
CA LYS A 377 -16.03 -2.49 -17.88
C LYS A 377 -16.00 -1.62 -19.14
N ALA A 378 -15.68 -0.33 -19.01
CA ALA A 378 -15.53 0.57 -20.15
C ALA A 378 -14.38 0.14 -21.09
N ALA A 379 -13.26 -0.34 -20.55
CA ALA A 379 -12.15 -0.90 -21.31
C ALA A 379 -12.56 -2.18 -22.07
N ALA A 380 -13.31 -3.08 -21.41
CA ALA A 380 -13.82 -4.30 -22.02
C ALA A 380 -14.84 -4.05 -23.14
N GLU A 381 -15.78 -3.12 -22.96
CA GLU A 381 -16.72 -2.70 -24.00
C GLU A 381 -15.98 -2.13 -25.22
N LYS A 382 -15.01 -1.24 -24.99
CA LYS A 382 -14.20 -0.63 -26.04
C LYS A 382 -13.36 -1.67 -26.81
N ALA A 383 -12.90 -2.74 -26.17
CA ALA A 383 -12.16 -3.82 -26.84
C ALA A 383 -13.05 -4.77 -27.67
N THR A 384 -14.38 -4.64 -27.59
CA THR A 384 -15.34 -5.44 -28.39
C THR A 384 -15.96 -4.71 -29.58
N ASN A 385 -15.68 -3.41 -29.74
CA ASN A 385 -16.13 -2.56 -30.84
C ASN A 385 -14.99 -2.27 -31.83
#